data_AF-A0A7V1N811-F1
#
_entry.id   AF-A0A7V1N811-F1
#
_cell.length_a   1.000
_cell.length_b   1.000
_cell.length_c   1.000
_cell.angle_alpha   90.00
_cell.angle_beta   90.00
_cell.angle_gamma   90.00
#
_symmetry.space_group_name_H-M   'P 1'
#
loop_
_entity.id
_entity.type
_entity.pdbx_description
1 polymer ?
#
loop_
_entity_poly.entity_id
_entity_poly.type
_entity_poly.pdbx_seq_one_letter_code
_entity_poly.pdbx_strand_id
1 'polypeptide(L)'
;MIRLSGGIAVLFALVLLAGCNKRPGSDELFDQARAAQEAENYEKAVEAYRHIVEYYPNHDRSDEAQFMIGFLLANDLKDTSAAREAYQTFLDRYASTADSGMVLSARWELEHLGRDVNEIEELIGAGSETTAQGEQAPEKEASAE
;
A
#
# COMPACT_ATOMS: atom_id res chain seq x y z
N MET A 1 66.78 -11.83 -20.91
CA MET A 1 65.93 -11.54 -22.09
C MET A 1 64.65 -12.35 -21.95
N ILE A 2 63.53 -11.65 -21.73
CA ILE A 2 62.20 -12.22 -21.48
C ILE A 2 61.60 -12.65 -22.83
N ARG A 3 61.14 -13.90 -22.97
CA ARG A 3 60.25 -14.31 -24.06
C ARG A 3 58.87 -14.59 -23.50
N LEU A 4 57.98 -13.61 -23.70
CA LEU A 4 56.58 -13.64 -23.37
C LEU A 4 55.86 -14.57 -24.37
N SER A 5 55.51 -15.79 -23.94
CA SER A 5 54.64 -16.68 -24.71
C SER A 5 53.19 -16.35 -24.34
N GLY A 6 52.60 -15.40 -25.07
CA GLY A 6 51.19 -15.04 -24.95
C GLY A 6 50.30 -16.23 -25.31
N GLY A 7 49.31 -16.54 -24.45
CA GLY A 7 48.33 -17.59 -24.78
C GLY A 7 47.37 -18.01 -23.68
N ILE A 8 47.60 -17.67 -22.40
CA ILE A 8 46.73 -18.13 -21.29
C ILE A 8 46.34 -16.94 -20.38
N ALA A 9 46.08 -15.77 -20.97
CA ALA A 9 45.46 -14.65 -20.28
C ALA A 9 44.17 -14.17 -20.97
N VAL A 10 43.67 -14.93 -21.95
CA VAL A 10 42.39 -14.64 -22.64
C VAL A 10 41.28 -15.61 -22.17
N LEU A 11 41.61 -16.68 -21.44
CA LEU A 11 40.62 -17.64 -20.94
C LEU A 11 39.91 -17.19 -19.65
N PHE A 12 40.21 -16.00 -19.14
CA PHE A 12 39.54 -15.39 -17.98
C PHE A 12 38.57 -14.25 -18.37
N ALA A 13 38.35 -14.02 -19.67
CA ALA A 13 37.57 -12.88 -20.18
C ALA A 13 36.36 -13.26 -21.05
N LEU A 14 35.84 -14.48 -20.95
CA LEU A 14 34.70 -14.98 -21.74
C LEU A 14 33.63 -15.68 -20.89
N VAL A 15 33.42 -15.20 -19.66
CA VAL A 15 32.21 -15.46 -18.87
C VAL A 15 31.61 -14.13 -18.42
N LEU A 16 31.41 -13.23 -19.39
CA LEU A 16 30.42 -12.15 -19.28
C LEU A 16 29.21 -12.58 -20.10
N LEU A 17 28.59 -13.71 -19.72
CA LEU A 17 27.27 -14.05 -20.22
C LEU A 17 26.33 -12.98 -19.67
N ALA A 18 25.96 -12.07 -20.55
CA ALA A 18 24.96 -11.04 -20.36
C ALA A 18 23.68 -11.68 -19.80
N GLY A 19 23.52 -11.64 -18.48
CA GLY A 19 22.22 -11.78 -17.85
C GLY A 19 21.43 -10.54 -18.23
N CYS A 20 20.58 -10.65 -19.24
CA CYS A 20 19.55 -9.64 -19.49
C CYS A 20 18.54 -9.70 -18.34
N ASN A 21 18.86 -9.09 -17.19
CA ASN A 21 17.88 -8.77 -16.17
C ASN A 21 16.99 -7.65 -16.73
N LYS A 22 16.04 -8.02 -17.58
CA LYS A 22 14.96 -7.10 -17.98
C LYS A 22 14.15 -6.85 -16.71
N ARG A 23 14.16 -5.60 -16.23
CA ARG A 23 13.34 -5.20 -15.09
C ARG A 23 11.86 -5.40 -15.47
N PRO A 24 11.04 -6.03 -14.62
CA PRO A 24 9.60 -6.14 -14.82
C PRO A 24 8.96 -4.76 -15.01
N GLY A 25 7.92 -4.66 -15.82
CA GLY A 25 7.16 -3.42 -16.00
C GLY A 25 6.34 -3.04 -14.75
N SER A 26 5.91 -1.79 -14.66
CA SER A 26 5.05 -1.30 -13.55
C SER A 26 3.76 -2.13 -13.39
N ASP A 27 3.08 -2.46 -14.49
CA ASP A 27 1.89 -3.32 -14.49
C ASP A 27 2.21 -4.73 -13.96
N GLU A 28 3.31 -5.32 -14.42
CA GLU A 28 3.73 -6.65 -14.01
C GLU A 28 4.09 -6.70 -12.52
N LEU A 29 4.79 -5.67 -12.01
CA LEU A 29 5.07 -5.54 -10.58
C LEU A 29 3.78 -5.36 -9.77
N PHE A 30 2.80 -4.63 -10.31
CA PHE A 30 1.53 -4.42 -9.64
C PHE A 30 0.73 -5.72 -9.55
N ASP A 31 0.70 -6.50 -10.64
CA ASP A 31 0.08 -7.83 -10.65
C ASP A 31 0.78 -8.79 -9.68
N GLN A 32 2.11 -8.74 -9.61
CA GLN A 32 2.89 -9.51 -8.63
C GLN A 32 2.56 -9.11 -7.19
N ALA A 33 2.43 -7.80 -6.91
CA ALA A 33 2.09 -7.31 -5.59
C ALA A 33 0.70 -7.77 -5.16
N ARG A 34 -0.30 -7.66 -6.05
CA ARG A 34 -1.66 -8.14 -5.80
C ARG A 34 -1.73 -9.64 -5.59
N ALA A 35 -1.05 -10.42 -6.43
CA ALA A 35 -1.00 -11.87 -6.27
C ALA A 35 -0.34 -12.28 -4.95
N ALA A 36 0.69 -11.55 -4.50
CA ALA A 36 1.30 -11.78 -3.19
C ALA A 36 0.35 -11.42 -2.04
N GLN A 37 -0.41 -10.32 -2.16
CA GLN A 37 -1.43 -9.94 -1.18
C GLN A 37 -2.57 -10.98 -1.11
N GLU A 38 -3.05 -11.47 -2.24
CA GLU A 38 -4.05 -12.55 -2.32
C GLU A 38 -3.56 -13.86 -1.69
N ALA A 39 -2.25 -14.10 -1.73
CA ALA A 39 -1.58 -15.22 -1.08
C ALA A 39 -1.19 -14.92 0.39
N GLU A 40 -1.63 -13.80 0.95
CA GLU A 40 -1.29 -13.31 2.30
C GLU A 40 0.23 -13.21 2.57
N ASN A 41 1.02 -13.08 1.50
CA ASN A 41 2.46 -12.85 1.59
C ASN A 41 2.74 -11.35 1.50
N TYR A 42 2.43 -10.66 2.60
CA TYR A 42 2.41 -9.21 2.65
C TYR A 42 3.80 -8.58 2.54
N GLU A 43 4.85 -9.24 3.04
CA GLU A 43 6.23 -8.79 2.85
C GLU A 43 6.61 -8.74 1.37
N LYS A 44 6.24 -9.77 0.61
CA LYS A 44 6.49 -9.81 -0.83
C LYS A 44 5.61 -8.81 -1.59
N ALA A 45 4.37 -8.61 -1.16
CA ALA A 45 3.50 -7.59 -1.74
C ALA A 45 4.12 -6.19 -1.57
N VAL A 46 4.58 -5.86 -0.35
CA VAL A 46 5.27 -4.60 -0.05
C VAL A 46 6.55 -4.46 -0.87
N GLU A 47 7.35 -5.51 -1.02
CA GLU A 47 8.56 -5.48 -1.86
C GLU A 47 8.24 -5.16 -3.33
N ALA A 48 7.22 -5.82 -3.90
CA ALA A 48 6.79 -5.56 -5.27
C ALA A 48 6.28 -4.12 -5.46
N TYR A 49 5.48 -3.60 -4.53
CA TYR A 49 5.07 -2.19 -4.56
C TYR A 49 6.25 -1.23 -4.41
N ARG A 50 7.25 -1.55 -3.57
CA ARG A 50 8.48 -0.76 -3.44
C ARG A 50 9.24 -0.65 -4.76
N HIS A 51 9.32 -1.74 -5.52
CA HIS A 51 9.94 -1.69 -6.84
C HIS A 51 9.21 -0.77 -7.83
N ILE A 52 7.88 -0.63 -7.71
CA ILE A 52 7.14 0.32 -8.55
C ILE A 52 7.56 1.75 -8.25
N VAL A 53 7.59 2.15 -6.98
CA VAL A 53 7.94 3.52 -6.57
C VAL A 53 9.43 3.83 -6.74
N GLU A 54 10.29 2.81 -6.74
CA GLU A 54 11.72 2.94 -7.03
C GLU A 54 12.01 3.06 -8.52
N TYR A 55 11.41 2.21 -9.35
CA TYR A 55 11.75 2.11 -10.77
C TYR A 55 10.91 3.02 -11.65
N TYR A 56 9.70 3.34 -11.21
CA TYR A 56 8.70 4.08 -11.98
C TYR A 56 8.11 5.26 -11.21
N PRO A 57 8.88 6.09 -10.47
CA PRO A 57 8.35 7.05 -9.49
C PRO A 57 7.38 8.13 -10.01
N ASN A 58 7.19 8.28 -11.32
CA ASN A 58 6.27 9.24 -11.92
C ASN A 58 5.17 8.56 -12.75
N HIS A 59 5.01 7.24 -12.62
CA HIS A 59 3.99 6.47 -13.33
C HIS A 59 2.65 6.54 -12.58
N ASP A 60 1.55 6.40 -13.30
CA ASP A 60 0.15 6.39 -12.81
C ASP A 60 -0.18 5.29 -11.79
N ARG A 61 0.79 4.46 -11.40
CA ARG A 61 0.65 3.41 -10.36
C ARG A 61 1.46 3.70 -9.11
N SER A 62 2.30 4.74 -9.13
CA SER A 62 3.29 4.98 -8.07
C SER A 62 2.64 5.51 -6.80
N ASP A 63 1.61 6.33 -6.97
CA ASP A 63 0.78 6.85 -5.91
C ASP A 63 0.02 5.72 -5.20
N GLU A 64 -0.67 4.88 -5.97
CA GLU A 64 -1.36 3.69 -5.45
C GLU A 64 -0.38 2.72 -4.79
N ALA A 65 0.75 2.43 -5.43
CA ALA A 65 1.78 1.56 -4.85
C ALA A 65 2.33 2.11 -3.54
N GLN A 66 2.63 3.41 -3.46
CA GLN A 66 3.14 4.03 -2.24
C GLN A 66 2.09 3.99 -1.11
N PHE A 67 0.82 4.25 -1.43
CA PHE A 67 -0.27 4.12 -0.47
C PHE A 67 -0.40 2.67 0.03
N MET A 68 -0.40 1.70 -0.88
CA MET A 68 -0.52 0.26 -0.54
C MET A 68 0.62 -0.23 0.35
N ILE A 69 1.85 0.29 0.20
CA ILE A 69 2.94 -0.01 1.13
C ILE A 69 2.55 0.39 2.55
N GLY A 70 2.03 1.60 2.75
CA GLY A 70 1.58 2.06 4.08
C GLY A 70 0.43 1.23 4.62
N PHE A 71 -0.54 0.91 3.76
CA PHE A 71 -1.70 0.10 4.12
C PHE A 71 -1.34 -1.29 4.63
N LEU A 72 -0.53 -2.04 3.87
CA LEU A 72 -0.13 -3.40 4.25
C LEU A 72 0.79 -3.41 5.47
N LEU A 73 1.67 -2.41 5.61
CA LEU A 73 2.50 -2.27 6.81
C LEU A 73 1.65 -2.03 8.06
N ALA A 74 0.61 -1.20 7.96
CA ALA A 74 -0.28 -0.90 9.08
C ALA A 74 -1.18 -2.10 9.45
N ASN A 75 -1.80 -2.70 8.44
CA ASN A 75 -2.93 -3.61 8.64
C ASN A 75 -2.52 -5.07 8.73
N ASP A 76 -1.52 -5.50 7.96
CA ASP A 76 -1.17 -6.91 7.86
C ASP A 76 0.13 -7.23 8.59
N LEU A 77 1.16 -6.39 8.39
CA LEU A 77 2.47 -6.58 9.03
C LEU A 77 2.57 -5.95 10.42
N LYS A 78 1.61 -5.11 10.79
CA LYS A 78 1.54 -4.38 12.08
C LYS A 78 2.80 -3.57 12.41
N ASP A 79 3.54 -3.13 11.38
CA ASP A 79 4.68 -2.22 11.53
C ASP A 79 4.20 -0.77 11.39
N THR A 80 3.70 -0.24 12.50
CA THR A 80 3.16 1.13 12.56
C THR A 80 4.22 2.21 12.29
N SER A 81 5.50 1.94 12.59
CA SER A 81 6.57 2.89 12.31
C SER A 81 6.80 3.01 10.81
N ALA A 82 6.98 1.87 10.13
CA ALA A 82 7.19 1.85 8.68
C ALA A 82 5.94 2.31 7.91
N ALA A 83 4.74 1.96 8.39
CA ALA A 83 3.49 2.44 7.81
C ALA A 83 3.38 3.97 7.85
N ARG A 84 3.75 4.59 8.98
CA ARG A 84 3.77 6.06 9.13
C ARG A 84 4.69 6.69 8.08
N GLU A 85 5.91 6.19 7.96
CA GLU A 85 6.87 6.69 6.96
C GLU A 85 6.35 6.54 5.53
N ALA A 86 5.72 5.41 5.22
CA ALA A 86 5.17 5.15 3.89
C ALA A 86 4.01 6.09 3.54
N TYR A 87 3.06 6.32 4.45
CA TYR A 87 1.97 7.27 4.25
C TYR A 87 2.46 8.72 4.19
N GLN A 88 3.44 9.10 5.02
CA GLN A 88 4.06 10.43 4.93
C GLN A 88 4.68 10.64 3.54
N THR A 89 5.41 9.64 3.05
CA THR A 89 6.01 9.64 1.71
C THR A 89 4.95 9.75 0.61
N PHE A 90 3.82 9.06 0.77
CA PHE A 90 2.68 9.18 -0.14
C PHE A 90 2.17 10.62 -0.21
N LEU A 91 1.92 11.23 0.96
CA LEU A 91 1.41 12.59 1.04
C LEU A 91 2.39 13.63 0.48
N ASP A 92 3.68 13.45 0.74
CA ASP A 92 4.72 14.39 0.32
C ASP A 92 4.97 14.34 -1.19
N ARG A 93 4.89 13.14 -1.79
CA ARG A 93 5.30 12.92 -3.19
C ARG A 93 4.15 12.87 -4.18
N TYR A 94 3.00 12.37 -3.75
CA TYR A 94 1.92 11.99 -4.66
C TYR A 94 0.59 12.70 -4.40
N ALA A 95 0.42 13.40 -3.27
CA ALA A 95 -0.88 14.00 -2.94
C ALA A 95 -1.41 15.05 -3.94
N SER A 96 -0.54 15.64 -4.77
CA SER A 96 -0.94 16.58 -5.81
C SER A 96 -1.49 15.93 -7.06
N THR A 97 -1.22 14.63 -7.27
CA THR A 97 -1.63 13.87 -8.46
C THR A 97 -2.54 12.69 -8.14
N ALA A 98 -2.50 12.19 -6.91
CA ALA A 98 -3.31 11.07 -6.45
C ALA A 98 -4.80 11.43 -6.32
N ASP A 99 -5.64 10.40 -6.33
CA ASP A 99 -7.06 10.54 -6.03
C ASP A 99 -7.28 11.18 -4.64
N SER A 100 -8.23 12.12 -4.56
CA SER A 100 -8.49 12.85 -3.31
C SER A 100 -8.97 11.92 -2.19
N GLY A 101 -9.68 10.83 -2.51
CA GLY A 101 -10.08 9.81 -1.55
C GLY A 101 -8.86 9.14 -0.91
N MET A 102 -7.86 8.77 -1.71
CA MET A 102 -6.61 8.17 -1.21
C MET A 102 -5.82 9.14 -0.31
N VAL A 103 -5.80 10.43 -0.65
CA VAL A 103 -5.20 11.49 0.19
C VAL A 103 -5.90 11.61 1.54
N LEU A 104 -7.24 11.58 1.55
CA LEU A 104 -8.02 11.63 2.79
C LEU A 104 -7.80 10.36 3.62
N SER A 105 -7.81 9.18 2.99
CA SER A 105 -7.52 7.90 3.65
C SER A 105 -6.13 7.91 4.29
N ALA A 106 -5.08 8.32 3.58
CA ALA A 106 -3.73 8.34 4.15
C ALA A 106 -3.60 9.26 5.37
N ARG A 107 -4.30 10.41 5.36
CA ARG A 107 -4.34 11.32 6.51
C ARG A 107 -5.07 10.70 7.70
N TRP A 108 -6.23 10.10 7.44
CA TRP A 108 -7.01 9.42 8.46
C TRP A 108 -6.22 8.26 9.09
N GLU A 109 -5.58 7.44 8.26
CA GLU A 109 -4.73 6.33 8.69
C GLU A 109 -3.57 6.84 9.57
N LEU A 110 -2.91 7.93 9.20
CA LEU A 110 -1.82 8.51 10.02
C LEU A 110 -2.26 9.03 11.40
N GLU A 111 -3.48 9.56 11.48
CA GLU A 111 -4.10 10.05 12.71
C GLU A 111 -4.54 8.91 13.64
N HIS A 112 -4.98 7.79 13.06
CA HIS A 112 -5.52 6.64 13.78
C HIS A 112 -4.55 5.46 13.85
N LEU A 113 -3.33 5.61 13.34
CA LEU A 113 -2.39 4.52 13.17
C LEU A 113 -2.07 3.79 14.48
N GLY A 114 -2.27 2.48 14.47
CA GLY A 114 -2.00 1.62 15.63
C GLY A 114 -3.00 1.75 16.78
N ARG A 115 -4.10 2.51 16.60
CA ARG A 115 -5.22 2.55 17.53
C ARG A 115 -6.13 1.35 17.26
N ASP A 116 -6.75 0.82 18.31
CA ASP A 116 -7.78 -0.21 18.14
C ASP A 116 -9.03 0.42 17.51
N VAL A 117 -9.63 -0.25 16.52
CA VAL A 117 -10.81 0.27 15.81
C VAL A 117 -11.99 0.52 16.75
N ASN A 118 -12.08 -0.26 17.85
CA ASN A 118 -13.13 -0.12 18.86
C ASN A 118 -12.90 1.07 19.80
N GLU A 119 -11.78 1.80 19.66
CA GLU A 119 -11.48 3.01 20.43
C GLU A 119 -11.69 4.29 19.61
N ILE A 120 -12.08 4.18 18.34
CA ILE A 120 -12.30 5.34 17.46
C ILE A 120 -13.73 5.86 17.67
N GLU A 121 -13.86 6.85 18.56
CA GLU A 121 -15.13 7.48 18.94
C GLU A 121 -15.97 7.96 17.73
N GLU A 122 -15.32 8.40 16.65
CA GLU A 122 -15.97 8.84 15.41
C GLU A 122 -16.74 7.72 14.69
N LEU A 123 -16.23 6.49 14.70
CA LEU A 123 -16.90 5.33 14.10
C LEU A 123 -18.05 4.81 14.98
N ILE A 124 -17.92 4.93 16.29
CA ILE A 124 -18.92 4.49 17.28
C ILE A 124 -20.10 5.47 17.33
N GLY A 125 -19.83 6.76 17.19
CA GLY A 125 -20.86 7.82 17.18
C GLY A 125 -21.82 7.68 15.99
N ALA A 126 -21.31 7.42 14.79
CA ALA A 126 -22.10 7.29 13.57
C ALA A 126 -23.00 6.03 13.55
N GLY A 127 -22.62 4.97 14.28
CA GLY A 127 -23.40 3.72 14.36
C GLY A 127 -24.59 3.79 15.32
N SER A 128 -24.65 4.77 16.23
CA SER A 128 -25.69 4.84 17.27
C SER A 128 -26.95 5.61 16.87
N GLU A 129 -26.93 6.35 15.76
CA GLU A 129 -28.08 7.16 15.32
C GLU A 129 -29.09 6.41 14.42
N THR A 130 -28.84 5.15 14.02
CA THR A 130 -29.75 4.41 13.11
C THR A 130 -30.77 3.50 13.81
N THR A 131 -30.75 3.35 15.14
CA THR A 131 -31.68 2.47 15.89
C THR A 131 -32.69 3.21 16.78
N ALA A 132 -33.22 4.35 16.32
CA ALA A 132 -34.27 5.07 17.05
C ALA A 132 -35.40 5.61 16.17
N GLN A 133 -35.83 4.85 15.15
CA GLN A 133 -37.15 5.03 14.53
C GLN A 133 -37.76 3.67 14.20
N GLY A 134 -38.53 3.14 15.15
CA GLY A 134 -39.27 1.90 14.98
C GLY A 134 -39.56 1.22 16.29
N GLU A 135 -40.42 1.81 17.13
CA GLU A 135 -41.46 1.09 17.87
C GLU A 135 -42.24 2.10 18.73
N GLN A 136 -43.54 2.25 18.47
CA GLN A 136 -44.64 2.46 19.43
C GLN A 136 -45.82 3.15 18.73
N ALA A 137 -46.72 2.32 18.20
CA ALA A 137 -48.13 2.68 18.20
C ALA A 137 -48.64 2.66 19.65
N PRO A 138 -49.53 3.58 20.01
CA PRO A 138 -50.69 3.18 20.79
C PRO A 138 -51.98 3.48 20.00
N GLU A 139 -52.80 2.44 19.89
CA GLU A 139 -54.21 2.54 19.56
C GLU A 139 -54.97 3.27 20.69
N LYS A 140 -55.99 4.06 20.28
CA LYS A 140 -57.11 4.66 21.04
C LYS A 140 -56.71 5.77 22.03
N GLU A 141 -57.38 6.93 22.03
CA GLU A 141 -58.82 7.10 22.28
C GLU A 141 -59.45 8.20 21.42
N ALA A 142 -60.61 7.91 20.83
CA ALA A 142 -61.55 8.90 20.33
C ALA A 142 -62.59 9.16 21.42
N SER A 143 -62.81 10.42 21.78
CA SER A 143 -63.94 10.89 22.59
C SER A 143 -64.34 12.29 22.14
N ALA A 144 -65.66 12.50 22.03
CA ALA A 144 -66.38 13.75 21.75
C ALA A 144 -66.21 14.29 20.31
N GLU A 145 -67.26 14.64 19.57
CA GLU A 145 -68.60 15.11 19.92
C GLU A 145 -69.70 14.50 19.03
#